data_AF-A0A812YZC0-F1
#
_entry.id   AF-A0A812YZC0-F1
#
_cell.length_a   1.000
_cell.length_b   1.000
_cell.length_c   1.000
_cell.angle_alpha   90.00
_cell.angle_beta   90.00
_cell.angle_gamma   90.00
#
_symmetry.space_group_name_H-M   'P 1'
#
loop_
_entity.id
_entity.type
_entity.pdbx_description
1 polymer ?
#
loop_
_entity_poly.entity_id
_entity_poly.type
_entity_poly.pdbx_seq_one_letter_code
_entity_poly.pdbx_strand_id
1 'polypeptide(L)'
;YPTMYEESMNTVLIQELTRFNGLTKVITATLKDIQKAIQGLLLMSPDLEQVFLSIFNGKTPAMWLANSYPSLKPLGGYTNDLIERLKFFQAWIDNGIPVTFWLSGIYFTQAFTTGAAQNFAR
;
A
#
# COMPACT_ATOMS: atom_id res chain seq x y z
N TYR A 1 -16.69 5.98 -8.87
CA TYR A 1 -16.00 6.01 -10.17
C TYR A 1 -16.69 4.99 -11.07
N PRO A 2 -17.25 5.34 -12.23
CA PRO A 2 -17.99 4.38 -13.04
C PRO A 2 -17.03 3.44 -13.76
N THR A 3 -17.31 2.14 -13.72
CA THR A 3 -16.59 1.12 -14.49
C THR A 3 -17.06 1.17 -15.95
N MET A 4 -16.42 2.00 -16.77
CA MET A 4 -16.53 1.92 -18.22
C MET A 4 -15.79 0.64 -18.68
N TYR A 5 -16.46 -0.17 -19.50
CA TYR A 5 -16.00 -1.51 -19.91
C TYR A 5 -14.78 -1.47 -20.85
N GLU A 6 -14.41 -0.29 -21.37
CA GLU A 6 -13.30 -0.10 -22.31
C GLU A 6 -11.90 -0.09 -21.68
N GLU A 7 -11.74 0.01 -20.36
CA GLU A 7 -10.42 0.09 -19.71
C GLU A 7 -10.19 -1.07 -18.73
N SER A 8 -9.65 -2.19 -19.23
CA SER A 8 -9.19 -3.34 -18.40
C SER A 8 -8.25 -2.92 -17.26
N MET A 9 -7.55 -1.81 -17.47
CA MET A 9 -6.68 -1.13 -16.52
C MET A 9 -7.40 -0.58 -15.28
N ASN A 10 -8.68 -0.22 -15.37
CA ASN A 10 -9.45 0.25 -14.22
C ASN A 10 -9.68 -0.86 -13.19
N THR A 11 -9.84 -2.10 -13.64
CA THR A 11 -9.93 -3.25 -12.73
C THR A 11 -8.63 -3.47 -11.97
N VAL A 12 -7.49 -3.34 -12.64
CA VAL A 12 -6.16 -3.41 -11.99
C VAL A 12 -6.01 -2.28 -10.98
N LEU A 13 -6.34 -1.05 -11.35
CA LEU A 13 -6.28 0.12 -10.47
C LEU A 13 -7.12 -0.08 -9.19
N ILE A 14 -8.36 -0.54 -9.31
CA ILE A 14 -9.25 -0.77 -8.16
C ILE A 14 -8.68 -1.86 -7.24
N GLN A 15 -8.13 -2.93 -7.79
CA GLN A 15 -7.55 -4.02 -7.00
C GLN A 15 -6.30 -3.55 -6.23
N GLU A 16 -5.42 -2.82 -6.89
CA GLU A 16 -4.22 -2.23 -6.28
C GLU A 16 -4.60 -1.25 -5.16
N LEU A 17 -5.49 -0.29 -5.45
CA LEU A 17 -5.95 0.69 -4.46
C LEU A 17 -6.61 0.03 -3.25
N THR A 18 -7.37 -1.04 -3.45
CA THR A 18 -7.98 -1.79 -2.35
C THR A 18 -6.91 -2.33 -1.38
N ARG A 19 -5.78 -2.82 -1.89
CA ARG A 19 -4.66 -3.31 -1.08
C ARG A 19 -3.93 -2.18 -0.37
N PHE A 20 -3.56 -1.11 -1.09
CA PHE A 20 -2.89 0.04 -0.49
C PHE A 20 -3.74 0.73 0.60
N ASN A 21 -5.05 0.84 0.39
CA ASN A 21 -5.97 1.36 1.38
C ASN A 21 -6.06 0.44 2.62
N GLY A 22 -6.10 -0.87 2.41
CA GLY A 22 -6.05 -1.86 3.49
C GLY A 22 -4.78 -1.74 4.33
N LEU A 23 -3.62 -1.68 3.68
CA LEU A 23 -2.33 -1.47 4.34
C LEU A 23 -2.30 -0.16 5.13
N THR A 24 -2.71 0.95 4.50
CA THR A 24 -2.72 2.28 5.13
C THR A 24 -3.63 2.31 6.35
N LYS A 25 -4.77 1.61 6.30
CA LYS A 25 -5.68 1.46 7.44
C LYS A 25 -5.01 0.72 8.60
N VAL A 26 -4.30 -0.39 8.34
CA VAL A 26 -3.56 -1.14 9.38
C VAL A 26 -2.47 -0.27 10.00
N ILE A 27 -1.67 0.42 9.17
CA ILE A 27 -0.59 1.31 9.63
C ILE A 27 -1.17 2.41 10.52
N THR A 28 -2.18 3.14 10.03
CA THR A 28 -2.74 4.28 10.77
C THR A 28 -3.47 3.85 12.05
N ALA A 29 -4.18 2.72 12.05
CA ALA A 29 -4.83 2.20 13.24
C ALA A 29 -3.80 1.81 14.31
N THR A 30 -2.80 1.01 13.93
CA THR A 30 -1.76 0.54 14.87
C THR A 30 -0.94 1.69 15.46
N LEU A 31 -0.58 2.71 14.66
CA LEU A 31 0.11 3.90 15.17
C LEU A 31 -0.75 4.69 16.17
N LYS A 32 -2.04 4.87 15.89
CA LYS A 32 -2.97 5.55 16.82
C LYS A 32 -3.14 4.77 18.13
N ASP A 33 -3.23 3.45 18.07
CA ASP A 33 -3.39 2.62 19.25
C ASP A 33 -2.12 2.59 20.10
N ILE A 34 -0.93 2.57 19.49
CA ILE A 34 0.35 2.76 20.20
C ILE A 34 0.39 4.11 20.91
N GLN A 35 -0.01 5.20 20.24
CA GLN A 35 -0.05 6.53 20.86
C GLN A 35 -0.97 6.56 22.10
N LYS A 36 -2.15 5.96 22.00
CA LYS A 36 -3.08 5.84 23.13
C LYS A 36 -2.52 4.96 24.25
N ALA A 37 -1.86 3.86 23.91
CA ALA A 37 -1.28 2.95 24.88
C ALA A 37 -0.16 3.60 25.69
N ILE A 38 0.71 4.38 25.04
CA ILE A 38 1.77 5.17 25.69
C ILE A 38 1.16 6.20 26.66
N GLN A 39 0.00 6.76 26.34
CA GLN A 39 -0.73 7.70 27.20
C GLN A 39 -1.53 7.01 28.33
N GLY A 40 -1.52 5.67 28.41
CA GLY A 40 -2.31 4.91 29.36
C GLY A 40 -3.82 4.87 29.05
N LEU A 41 -4.22 5.30 27.84
CA LEU A 41 -5.62 5.32 27.40
C LEU A 41 -6.08 3.99 26.78
N LEU A 42 -5.14 3.10 26.49
CA LEU A 42 -5.37 1.78 25.91
C LEU A 42 -4.36 0.78 26.51
N LEU A 43 -4.76 -0.48 26.70
CA LEU A 43 -3.85 -1.51 27.20
C LEU A 43 -2.86 -1.92 26.11
N MET A 44 -1.56 -1.86 26.42
CA MET A 44 -0.51 -2.34 25.53
C MET A 44 -0.62 -3.85 25.34
N SER A 45 -1.16 -4.28 24.19
CA SER A 45 -1.21 -5.71 23.84
C SER A 45 0.16 -6.19 23.36
N PRO A 46 0.46 -7.51 23.43
CA PRO A 46 1.70 -8.07 22.90
C PRO A 46 1.92 -7.72 21.42
N ASP A 47 0.85 -7.72 20.61
CA ASP A 47 0.94 -7.37 19.20
C ASP A 47 1.32 -5.91 18.98
N LEU A 48 0.71 -4.98 19.73
CA LEU A 48 1.09 -3.57 19.66
C LEU A 48 2.53 -3.36 20.14
N GLU A 49 2.97 -4.14 21.12
CA GLU A 49 4.33 -4.02 21.68
C GLU A 49 5.37 -4.43 20.64
N GLN A 50 5.12 -5.50 19.89
CA GLN A 50 5.97 -5.91 18.79
C GLN A 50 6.04 -4.87 17.67
N VAL A 51 4.91 -4.22 17.35
CA VAL A 51 4.88 -3.12 16.38
C VAL A 51 5.71 -1.94 16.90
N PHE A 52 5.53 -1.54 18.16
CA PHE A 52 6.29 -0.47 18.79
C PHE A 52 7.80 -0.76 18.78
N LEU A 53 8.23 -1.94 19.22
CA LEU A 53 9.63 -2.35 19.25
C LEU A 53 10.24 -2.41 17.84
N SER A 54 9.49 -2.86 16.84
CA SER A 54 9.95 -2.84 15.45
C SER A 54 10.23 -1.42 14.98
N ILE A 55 9.29 -0.50 15.22
CA ILE A 55 9.42 0.91 14.86
C ILE A 55 10.60 1.56 15.59
N PHE A 56 10.71 1.33 16.90
CA PHE A 56 11.80 1.85 17.73
C PHE A 56 13.18 1.42 17.20
N ASN A 57 13.28 0.18 16.69
CA ASN A 57 14.49 -0.36 16.08
C ASN A 57 14.67 -0.01 14.60
N GLY A 58 13.85 0.88 14.04
CA GLY A 58 13.93 1.28 12.62
C GLY A 58 13.56 0.18 11.62
N LYS A 59 12.82 -0.85 12.06
CA LYS A 59 12.34 -1.96 11.24
C LYS A 59 10.86 -1.82 10.91
N THR A 60 10.47 -2.31 9.75
CA THR A 60 9.06 -2.39 9.37
C THR A 60 8.37 -3.51 10.15
N PRO A 61 7.28 -3.25 10.90
CA PRO A 61 6.57 -4.26 11.67
C PRO A 61 6.05 -5.42 10.80
N ALA A 62 6.14 -6.66 11.33
CA ALA A 62 5.62 -7.85 10.66
C ALA A 62 4.12 -7.75 10.35
N MET A 63 3.34 -7.13 11.24
CA MET A 63 1.91 -6.87 11.04
C MET A 63 1.63 -6.01 9.79
N TRP A 64 2.50 -5.03 9.51
CA TRP A 64 2.38 -4.20 8.32
C TRP A 64 2.78 -5.00 7.08
N LEU A 65 3.91 -5.73 7.15
CA LEU A 65 4.40 -6.56 6.05
C LEU A 65 3.41 -7.66 5.63
N ALA A 66 2.66 -8.23 6.58
CA ALA A 66 1.61 -9.21 6.29
C ALA A 66 0.46 -8.65 5.42
N ASN A 67 0.29 -7.32 5.42
CA ASN A 67 -0.68 -6.60 4.60
C ASN A 67 -0.03 -5.79 3.48
N SER A 68 1.28 -5.95 3.28
CA SER A 68 2.08 -5.11 2.39
C SER A 68 2.65 -5.86 1.19
N TYR A 69 3.30 -5.11 0.32
CA TYR A 69 4.13 -5.63 -0.77
C TYR A 69 5.47 -6.11 -0.21
N PRO A 70 6.12 -7.08 -0.87
CA PRO A 70 7.44 -7.55 -0.47
C PRO A 70 8.45 -6.39 -0.39
N SER A 71 9.12 -6.24 0.75
CA SER A 71 10.14 -5.21 0.94
C SER A 71 11.17 -5.65 1.98
N LEU A 72 12.44 -5.35 1.70
CA LEU A 72 13.57 -5.50 2.63
C LEU A 72 14.11 -4.14 3.09
N LYS A 73 13.44 -3.04 2.74
CA LYS A 73 13.87 -1.69 3.11
C LYS A 73 13.72 -1.49 4.63
N PRO A 74 14.65 -0.74 5.28
CA PRO A 74 14.44 -0.29 6.66
C PRO A 74 13.22 0.65 6.72
N LEU A 75 12.71 0.93 7.92
CA LEU A 75 11.44 1.64 8.12
C LEU A 75 11.36 2.94 7.30
N GLY A 76 12.37 3.81 7.37
CA GLY A 76 12.37 5.08 6.62
C GLY A 76 12.35 4.89 5.10
N GLY A 77 13.08 3.90 4.60
CA GLY A 77 13.06 3.55 3.18
C GLY A 77 11.74 2.95 2.74
N TYR A 78 11.12 2.13 3.61
CA TYR A 78 9.81 1.54 3.39
C TYR A 78 8.71 2.61 3.38
N THR A 79 8.73 3.57 4.31
CA THR A 79 7.73 4.65 4.36
C THR A 79 7.82 5.56 3.14
N ASN A 80 9.03 5.92 2.70
CA ASN A 80 9.20 6.72 1.49
C ASN A 80 8.67 6.00 0.25
N ASP A 81 9.00 4.72 0.11
CA ASP A 81 8.53 3.88 -0.99
C ASP A 81 6.99 3.75 -1.00
N LEU A 82 6.38 3.60 0.16
CA LEU A 82 4.92 3.57 0.28
C LEU A 82 4.29 4.89 -0.17
N ILE A 83 4.84 6.02 0.26
CA ILE A 83 4.37 7.35 -0.14
C ILE A 83 4.49 7.55 -1.65
N GLU A 84 5.60 7.14 -2.26
CA GLU A 84 5.80 7.22 -3.70
C GLU A 84 4.78 6.38 -4.47
N ARG A 85 4.48 5.16 -4.01
CA ARG A 85 3.45 4.31 -4.62
C ARG A 85 2.07 4.95 -4.52
N LEU A 86 1.70 5.47 -3.35
CA LEU A 86 0.43 6.17 -3.16
C LEU A 86 0.32 7.39 -4.08
N LYS A 87 1.39 8.17 -4.23
CA LYS A 87 1.44 9.30 -5.18
C LYS A 87 1.28 8.85 -6.63
N PHE A 88 1.91 7.74 -7.02
CA PHE A 88 1.77 7.18 -8.37
C PHE A 88 0.30 6.82 -8.68
N PHE A 89 -0.37 6.10 -7.77
CA PHE A 89 -1.78 5.76 -7.97
C PHE A 89 -2.71 6.97 -7.88
N GLN A 90 -2.41 7.94 -7.02
CA GLN A 90 -3.17 9.19 -6.96
C GLN A 90 -3.07 9.97 -8.27
N ALA A 91 -1.86 10.09 -8.84
CA ALA A 91 -1.67 10.73 -10.14
C ALA A 91 -2.43 10.02 -11.27
N TRP A 92 -2.53 8.68 -11.21
CA TRP A 92 -3.35 7.89 -12.14
C TRP A 92 -4.85 8.22 -11.97
N ILE A 93 -5.36 8.31 -10.75
CA ILE A 93 -6.76 8.71 -10.50
C ILE A 93 -7.04 10.11 -11.05
N ASP A 94 -6.14 11.07 -10.80
CA ASP A 94 -6.38 12.48 -11.11
C ASP A 94 -6.21 12.82 -12.59
N ASN A 95 -5.25 12.16 -13.27
CA ASN A 95 -4.84 12.50 -14.64
C ASN A 95 -5.15 11.41 -15.68
N GLY A 96 -5.71 10.28 -15.26
CA GLY A 96 -5.95 9.12 -16.13
C GLY A 96 -4.72 8.20 -16.26
N ILE A 97 -4.79 7.26 -17.20
CA ILE A 97 -3.79 6.19 -17.36
C ILE A 97 -2.39 6.79 -17.60
N PRO A 98 -1.37 6.42 -16.79
CA PRO A 98 -0.02 6.96 -16.95
C PRO A 98 0.63 6.47 -18.24
N VAL A 99 1.39 7.35 -18.90
CA VAL A 99 2.16 7.04 -20.11
C VAL A 99 3.30 6.05 -19.86
N THR A 100 3.80 6.00 -18.62
CA THR A 100 4.86 5.09 -18.18
C THR A 100 4.48 4.46 -16.85
N PHE A 101 4.54 3.13 -16.77
CA PHE A 101 4.19 2.39 -15.56
C PHE A 101 5.42 2.06 -14.71
N TRP A 102 5.33 2.33 -13.42
CA TRP A 102 6.32 1.87 -12.44
C TRP A 102 6.04 0.42 -12.06
N LEU A 103 6.58 -0.53 -12.84
CA LEU A 103 6.22 -1.95 -12.71
C LEU A 103 6.51 -2.54 -11.31
N SER A 104 7.64 -2.19 -10.69
CA SER A 104 7.95 -2.62 -9.32
C SER A 104 7.07 -1.94 -8.25
N GLY A 105 6.30 -0.91 -8.65
CA GLY A 105 5.32 -0.18 -7.86
C GLY A 105 4.00 -0.93 -7.63
N ILE A 106 3.74 -1.97 -8.43
CA ILE A 106 2.46 -2.70 -8.50
C ILE A 106 2.55 -4.02 -7.71
N TYR A 107 1.48 -4.39 -6.99
CA TYR A 107 1.40 -5.68 -6.29
C TYR A 107 1.25 -6.87 -7.25
N PHE A 108 0.33 -6.77 -8.20
CA PHE A 108 -0.04 -7.87 -9.10
C PHE A 108 0.48 -7.64 -10.52
N THR A 109 1.78 -7.86 -10.72
CA THR A 109 2.43 -7.68 -12.03
C THR A 109 1.79 -8.53 -13.14
N GLN A 110 1.33 -9.75 -12.85
CA GLN A 110 0.67 -10.62 -13.83
C GLN A 110 -0.70 -10.07 -14.29
N ALA A 111 -1.51 -9.57 -13.35
CA ALA A 111 -2.80 -8.95 -13.66
C ALA A 111 -2.58 -7.69 -14.48
N PHE A 112 -1.57 -6.90 -14.12
CA PHE A 112 -1.16 -5.72 -14.86
C PHE A 112 -0.72 -6.05 -16.30
N THR A 113 0.17 -7.02 -16.52
CA THR A 113 0.63 -7.38 -17.87
C THR A 113 -0.51 -7.90 -18.74
N THR A 114 -1.45 -8.66 -18.16
CA THR A 114 -2.63 -9.15 -18.87
C THR A 114 -3.55 -7.98 -19.26
N GLY A 115 -3.82 -7.08 -18.33
CA GLY A 115 -4.61 -5.88 -18.60
C GLY A 115 -3.97 -5.00 -19.68
N ALA A 116 -2.64 -4.86 -19.67
CA ALA A 116 -1.91 -4.04 -20.63
C ALA A 116 -1.97 -4.63 -22.04
N ALA A 117 -1.80 -5.96 -22.15
CA ALA A 117 -1.96 -6.67 -23.43
C ALA A 117 -3.39 -6.54 -23.98
N GLN A 118 -4.41 -6.66 -23.11
CA GLN A 118 -5.81 -6.49 -23.52
C GLN A 118 -6.13 -5.05 -23.95
N ASN A 119 -5.54 -4.05 -23.30
CA ASN A 119 -5.73 -2.64 -23.66
C ASN A 119 -5.03 -2.30 -24.97
N PHE A 120 -3.86 -2.89 -25.25
CA PHE A 120 -3.13 -2.71 -26.51
C PHE A 120 -3.77 -3.42 -27.69
N ALA A 121 -4.44 -4.56 -27.45
CA ALA A 121 -5.10 -5.35 -28.49
C ALA A 121 -6.49 -4.83 -28.90
N ARG A 122 -6.96 -3.73 -28.29
CA ARG A 122 -8.21 -3.05 -28.61
C ARG A 122 -7.93 -1.77 -29.38
#